data_AF-A0A8J7FZX3-F1
#
_entry.id   AF-A0A8J7FZX3-F1
#
_cell.length_a   1.000
_cell.length_b   1.000
_cell.length_c   1.000
_cell.angle_alpha   90.00
_cell.angle_beta   90.00
_cell.angle_gamma   90.00
#
_symmetry.space_group_name_H-M   'P 1'
#
loop_
_entity.id
_entity.type
_entity.pdbx_description
1 polymer ?
#
loop_
_entity_poly.entity_id
_entity_poly.type
_entity_poly.pdbx_seq_one_letter_code
_entity_poly.pdbx_strand_id
1 'polypeptide(L)'
;MEKMVVVVFDSESGAYNGLNAIKQLHQQADLAVFAVAVIAKDADGTVNVRQSADPGPIGTLFGACLGGLIGILAGPAGVAAGMTGGYVGGAMGDLDRMGINLEFLDDVSRVLTPGKAALVAHVDEYWTTPLDTAMQPLGGTVFRKVRSEVVDEQIDRDIRETQAELQALQEEYDAAAAEQKAKIQAKMDATRTKLQTKIDAANKWMKDAEQQAESKVAVLKDQAKAASDKQKAQIEKQVNEIQANLAKRQEKLKQSAASVREALTV
;
A
#
# COMPACT_ATOMS: atom_id res chain seq x y z
N MET A 1 15.15 2.27 3.07
CA MET A 1 13.76 2.59 3.46
C MET A 1 12.84 2.33 2.27
N GLU A 2 11.68 1.71 2.51
CA GLU A 2 10.69 1.47 1.47
C GLU A 2 10.05 2.77 0.95
N LYS A 3 9.99 2.89 -0.38
CA LYS A 3 9.41 4.04 -1.07
C LYS A 3 8.64 3.62 -2.31
N MET A 4 7.61 4.39 -2.61
CA MET A 4 7.03 4.45 -3.94
C MET A 4 7.77 5.51 -4.74
N VAL A 5 8.24 5.13 -5.92
CA VAL A 5 8.95 6.01 -6.85
C VAL A 5 8.14 6.10 -8.12
N VAL A 6 7.95 7.31 -8.63
CA VAL A 6 7.42 7.56 -9.97
C VAL A 6 8.46 8.38 -10.72
N VAL A 7 8.90 7.90 -11.88
CA VAL A 7 9.82 8.63 -12.74
C VAL A 7 9.12 8.94 -14.05
N VAL A 8 8.91 10.21 -14.36
CA VAL A 8 8.25 10.65 -15.60
C VAL A 8 9.28 10.96 -16.67
N PHE A 9 9.03 10.50 -17.89
CA PHE A 9 9.89 10.63 -19.06
C PHE A 9 9.12 11.26 -20.23
N ASP A 10 9.85 11.90 -21.14
CA ASP A 10 9.28 12.52 -22.34
C ASP A 10 8.73 11.52 -23.37
N SER A 11 9.07 10.24 -23.23
CA SER A 11 8.63 9.18 -24.15
C SER A 11 8.52 7.82 -23.46
N GLU A 12 7.76 6.91 -24.08
CA GLU A 12 7.72 5.49 -23.67
C GLU A 12 9.10 4.84 -23.71
N SER A 13 9.91 5.13 -24.72
CA SER A 13 11.28 4.62 -24.82
C SER A 13 12.15 5.07 -23.64
N GLY A 14 11.98 6.32 -23.18
CA GLY A 14 12.64 6.82 -21.97
C GLY A 14 12.23 6.02 -20.72
N ALA A 15 10.94 5.72 -20.58
CA ALA A 15 10.45 4.91 -19.46
C ALA A 15 10.97 3.46 -19.50
N TYR A 16 11.09 2.85 -20.67
CA TYR A 16 11.72 1.53 -20.82
C TYR A 16 13.22 1.55 -20.52
N ASN A 17 13.93 2.61 -20.92
CA ASN A 17 15.33 2.79 -20.55
C ASN A 17 15.48 2.96 -19.02
N GLY A 18 14.58 3.72 -18.39
CA GLY A 18 14.50 3.82 -16.93
C GLY A 18 14.22 2.47 -16.26
N LEU A 19 13.31 1.67 -16.81
CA LEU A 19 13.05 0.31 -16.33
C LEU A 19 14.30 -0.58 -16.38
N ASN A 20 15.12 -0.46 -17.42
CA ASN A 20 16.35 -1.22 -17.51
C ASN A 20 17.40 -0.72 -16.49
N ALA A 21 17.52 0.60 -16.33
CA ALA A 21 18.41 1.20 -15.35
C ALA A 21 18.06 0.79 -13.91
N ILE A 22 16.77 0.80 -13.53
CA ILE A 22 16.36 0.40 -12.17
C ILE A 22 16.60 -1.09 -11.91
N LYS A 23 16.43 -1.95 -12.93
CA LYS A 23 16.79 -3.38 -12.85
C LYS A 23 18.28 -3.60 -12.66
N GLN A 24 19.11 -2.78 -13.31
CA GLN A 24 20.56 -2.84 -13.13
C GLN A 24 20.96 -2.44 -11.69
N LEU A 25 20.38 -1.36 -11.16
CA LEU A 25 20.61 -0.96 -9.75
C LEU A 25 20.17 -2.05 -8.77
N HIS A 26 19.09 -2.78 -9.08
CA HIS A 26 18.70 -3.96 -8.32
C HIS A 26 19.75 -5.06 -8.37
N GLN A 27 20.26 -5.42 -9.54
CA GLN A 27 21.30 -6.44 -9.67
C GLN A 27 22.59 -6.05 -8.96
N GLN A 28 22.90 -4.75 -8.89
CA GLN A 28 24.07 -4.20 -8.23
C GLN A 28 23.92 -4.05 -6.71
N ALA A 29 22.74 -4.35 -6.15
CA ALA A 29 22.42 -4.14 -4.74
C ALA A 29 22.55 -2.67 -4.26
N ASP A 30 22.33 -1.72 -5.16
CA ASP A 30 22.26 -0.29 -4.84
C ASP A 30 20.88 0.13 -4.32
N LEU A 31 19.85 -0.62 -4.72
CA LEU A 31 18.48 -0.57 -4.20
C LEU A 31 17.81 -1.95 -4.40
N ALA A 32 16.74 -2.25 -3.68
CA ALA A 32 15.90 -3.41 -3.96
C ALA A 32 14.65 -2.98 -4.73
N VAL A 33 14.30 -3.69 -5.81
CA VAL A 33 13.01 -3.49 -6.51
C VAL A 33 12.09 -4.62 -6.11
N PHE A 34 10.95 -4.27 -5.50
CA PHE A 34 9.93 -5.24 -5.12
C PHE A 34 8.85 -5.41 -6.19
N ALA A 35 8.45 -4.31 -6.82
CA ALA A 35 7.50 -4.31 -7.93
C ALA A 35 7.76 -3.10 -8.84
N VAL A 36 7.41 -3.22 -10.12
CA VAL A 36 7.63 -2.16 -11.11
C VAL A 36 6.62 -2.24 -12.25
N ALA A 37 6.20 -1.08 -12.75
CA ALA A 37 5.36 -0.96 -13.93
C ALA A 37 5.76 0.27 -14.78
N VAL A 38 5.47 0.20 -16.07
CA VAL A 38 5.54 1.31 -17.01
C VAL A 38 4.12 1.68 -17.42
N ILE A 39 3.77 2.94 -17.25
CA ILE A 39 2.51 3.53 -17.71
C ILE A 39 2.80 4.58 -18.78
N ALA A 40 1.89 4.75 -19.72
CA ALA A 40 1.95 5.81 -20.72
C ALA A 40 0.64 6.59 -20.72
N LYS A 41 0.72 7.90 -20.92
CA LYS A 41 -0.44 8.74 -21.16
C LYS A 41 -0.56 8.99 -22.65
N ASP A 42 -1.59 8.40 -23.25
CA ASP A 42 -1.83 8.50 -24.68
C ASP A 42 -2.32 9.90 -25.07
N ALA A 43 -2.32 10.17 -26.38
CA ALA A 43 -2.68 11.49 -26.92
C ALA A 43 -4.13 11.91 -26.58
N ASP A 44 -5.02 10.95 -26.36
CA ASP A 44 -6.41 11.16 -25.93
C ASP A 44 -6.53 11.44 -24.43
N GLY A 45 -5.42 11.40 -23.68
CA GLY A 45 -5.37 11.59 -22.24
C GLY A 45 -5.57 10.32 -21.41
N THR A 46 -5.82 9.17 -22.06
CA THR A 46 -5.97 7.87 -21.39
C THR A 46 -4.63 7.38 -20.86
N VAL A 47 -4.61 6.83 -19.64
CA VAL A 47 -3.40 6.24 -19.06
C VAL A 47 -3.47 4.72 -19.16
N ASN A 48 -2.49 4.12 -19.84
CA ASN A 48 -2.42 2.68 -20.09
C ASN A 48 -1.17 2.07 -19.48
N VAL A 49 -1.32 0.88 -18.88
CA VAL A 49 -0.19 0.07 -18.42
C VAL A 49 0.43 -0.62 -19.62
N ARG A 50 1.70 -0.31 -19.91
CA ARG A 50 2.44 -0.90 -21.02
C ARG A 50 3.22 -2.15 -20.61
N GLN A 51 3.70 -2.15 -19.36
CA GLN A 51 4.38 -3.31 -18.77
C GLN A 51 4.19 -3.31 -17.26
N SER A 52 3.99 -4.47 -16.68
CA SER A 52 4.11 -4.69 -15.24
C SER A 52 4.90 -5.97 -15.00
N ALA A 53 5.74 -5.96 -13.96
CA ALA A 53 6.26 -7.19 -13.39
C ALA A 53 5.37 -7.53 -12.20
N ASP A 54 4.64 -8.65 -12.28
CA ASP A 54 3.80 -9.15 -11.20
C ASP A 54 4.60 -10.15 -10.33
N PRO A 55 5.06 -9.76 -9.13
CA PRO A 55 5.87 -10.60 -8.28
C PRO A 55 5.02 -11.42 -7.27
N GLY A 56 3.71 -11.57 -7.48
CA GLY A 56 2.84 -12.34 -6.57
C GLY A 56 2.21 -11.45 -5.47
N PRO A 57 2.30 -11.79 -4.16
CA PRO A 57 1.62 -11.05 -3.09
C PRO A 57 1.97 -9.55 -3.00
N ILE A 58 3.19 -9.18 -3.41
CA ILE A 58 3.63 -7.78 -3.53
C ILE A 58 2.88 -7.07 -4.68
N GLY A 59 2.61 -7.80 -5.77
CA GLY A 59 1.95 -7.32 -6.97
C GLY A 59 0.49 -6.90 -6.74
N THR A 60 -0.24 -7.57 -5.84
CA THR A 60 -1.63 -7.19 -5.51
C THR A 60 -1.72 -5.78 -4.92
N LEU A 61 -0.87 -5.47 -3.94
CA LEU A 61 -0.87 -4.14 -3.33
C LEU A 61 -0.29 -3.07 -4.26
N PHE A 62 0.78 -3.41 -4.97
CA PHE A 62 1.34 -2.53 -5.98
C PHE A 62 0.34 -2.23 -7.09
N GLY A 63 -0.45 -3.22 -7.51
CA GLY A 63 -1.53 -3.08 -8.48
C GLY A 63 -2.66 -2.18 -7.99
N ALA A 64 -3.02 -2.26 -6.71
CA ALA A 64 -3.99 -1.32 -6.13
C ALA A 64 -3.46 0.12 -6.09
N CYS A 65 -2.18 0.31 -5.72
CA CYS A 65 -1.51 1.62 -5.77
C CYS A 65 -1.46 2.18 -7.20
N LEU A 66 -1.05 1.34 -8.15
CA LEU A 66 -0.93 1.69 -9.56
C LEU A 66 -2.31 1.99 -10.18
N GLY A 67 -3.33 1.19 -9.87
CA GLY A 67 -4.70 1.41 -10.31
C GLY A 67 -5.29 2.70 -9.75
N GLY A 68 -5.01 3.01 -8.48
CA GLY A 68 -5.35 4.29 -7.86
C GLY A 68 -4.71 5.49 -8.56
N LEU A 69 -3.40 5.39 -8.80
CA LEU A 69 -2.64 6.38 -9.57
C LEU A 69 -3.26 6.58 -10.97
N ILE A 70 -3.51 5.51 -11.72
CA ILE A 70 -4.13 5.56 -13.05
C ILE A 70 -5.53 6.18 -12.99
N GLY A 71 -6.37 5.78 -12.04
CA GLY A 71 -7.73 6.28 -11.89
C GLY A 71 -7.79 7.79 -11.67
N ILE A 72 -6.86 8.33 -10.87
CA ILE A 72 -6.75 9.78 -10.65
C ILE A 72 -6.18 10.50 -11.87
N LEU A 73 -5.14 9.94 -12.50
CA LEU A 73 -4.49 10.54 -13.67
C LEU A 73 -5.37 10.58 -14.93
N ALA A 74 -6.34 9.67 -15.03
CA ALA A 74 -7.31 9.60 -16.13
C ALA A 74 -8.55 10.50 -15.90
N GLY A 75 -8.61 11.25 -14.79
CA GLY A 75 -9.67 12.22 -14.49
C GLY A 75 -11.04 11.59 -14.17
N PRO A 76 -12.13 12.39 -14.07
CA PRO A 76 -13.45 11.91 -13.67
C PRO A 76 -14.01 10.76 -14.54
N ALA A 77 -13.64 10.71 -15.82
CA ALA A 77 -14.02 9.62 -16.72
C ALA A 77 -13.19 8.34 -16.48
N GLY A 78 -11.91 8.48 -16.10
CA GLY A 78 -11.01 7.37 -15.77
C GLY A 78 -11.33 6.67 -14.45
N VAL A 79 -11.88 7.41 -13.48
CA VAL A 79 -12.43 6.83 -12.24
C VAL A 79 -13.47 5.75 -12.60
N ALA A 80 -14.34 5.98 -13.60
CA ALA A 80 -15.34 5.01 -14.06
C ALA A 80 -14.80 3.77 -14.80
N ALA A 81 -13.64 3.86 -15.44
CA ALA A 81 -12.99 2.72 -16.07
C ALA A 81 -12.24 1.85 -15.03
N GLY A 82 -11.51 2.50 -14.11
CA GLY A 82 -10.92 1.86 -12.93
C GLY A 82 -11.97 1.20 -12.01
N MET A 83 -13.23 1.66 -12.11
CA MET A 83 -14.37 1.10 -11.39
C MET A 83 -14.80 -0.31 -11.85
N THR A 84 -14.47 -0.74 -13.07
CA THR A 84 -14.88 -2.07 -13.59
C THR A 84 -14.06 -3.24 -13.04
N GLY A 85 -12.87 -2.98 -12.47
CA GLY A 85 -11.98 -4.00 -11.88
C GLY A 85 -12.31 -4.45 -10.46
N GLY A 86 -13.40 -3.98 -9.84
CA GLY A 86 -13.83 -4.39 -8.49
C GLY A 86 -13.41 -3.46 -7.33
N TYR A 87 -12.96 -2.24 -7.61
CA TYR A 87 -12.33 -1.34 -6.63
C TYR A 87 -13.25 -0.26 -6.00
N VAL A 88 -14.57 -0.28 -6.25
CA VAL A 88 -15.49 0.88 -6.08
C VAL A 88 -16.07 1.05 -4.68
N GLY A 89 -15.24 1.13 -3.67
CA GLY A 89 -15.73 1.58 -2.36
C GLY A 89 -14.65 1.75 -1.33
N GLY A 90 -13.60 0.93 -1.43
CA GLY A 90 -12.39 1.04 -0.62
C GLY A 90 -11.38 2.05 -1.16
N ALA A 91 -11.32 2.29 -2.48
CA ALA A 91 -10.17 2.94 -3.13
C ALA A 91 -9.75 4.31 -2.56
N MET A 92 -10.66 5.24 -2.25
CA MET A 92 -10.23 6.54 -1.69
C MET A 92 -9.67 6.43 -0.26
N GLY A 93 -10.27 5.58 0.59
CA GLY A 93 -9.72 5.30 1.92
C GLY A 93 -8.49 4.40 1.87
N ASP A 94 -8.41 3.51 0.89
CA ASP A 94 -7.31 2.58 0.66
C ASP A 94 -6.07 3.25 0.04
N LEU A 95 -6.21 4.36 -0.70
CA LEU A 95 -5.07 5.12 -1.24
C LEU A 95 -4.26 5.86 -0.16
N ASP A 96 -4.95 6.56 0.76
CA ASP A 96 -4.29 7.19 1.92
C ASP A 96 -3.65 6.14 2.83
N ARG A 97 -4.32 5.00 2.99
CA ARG A 97 -3.78 3.80 3.66
C ARG A 97 -2.52 3.27 2.95
N MET A 98 -2.43 3.35 1.63
CA MET A 98 -1.27 2.90 0.87
C MET A 98 -0.08 3.90 0.88
N GLY A 99 -0.23 5.04 1.56
CA GLY A 99 0.82 6.05 1.69
C GLY A 99 0.95 6.96 0.46
N ILE A 100 -0.01 6.90 -0.45
CA ILE A 100 -0.08 7.73 -1.66
C ILE A 100 -1.10 8.84 -1.40
N ASN A 101 -0.62 10.02 -1.04
CA ASN A 101 -1.50 11.16 -0.80
C ASN A 101 -1.81 11.91 -2.11
N LEU A 102 -2.92 12.66 -2.11
CA LEU A 102 -3.38 13.42 -3.27
C LEU A 102 -2.33 14.42 -3.79
N GLU A 103 -1.49 14.97 -2.91
CA GLU A 103 -0.41 15.90 -3.30
C GLU A 103 0.65 15.24 -4.19
N PHE A 104 1.15 14.07 -3.79
CA PHE A 104 2.12 13.31 -4.60
C PHE A 104 1.56 12.97 -5.98
N LEU A 105 0.27 12.65 -6.03
CA LEU A 105 -0.43 12.33 -7.27
C LEU A 105 -0.64 13.56 -8.15
N ASP A 106 -0.99 14.70 -7.56
CA ASP A 106 -1.14 15.97 -8.26
C ASP A 106 0.20 16.39 -8.90
N ASP A 107 1.29 16.30 -8.15
CA ASP A 107 2.65 16.57 -8.65
C ASP A 107 3.02 15.70 -9.85
N VAL A 108 2.76 14.38 -9.77
CA VAL A 108 2.98 13.46 -10.90
C VAL A 108 2.07 13.81 -12.09
N SER A 109 0.80 14.15 -11.83
CA SER A 109 -0.19 14.44 -12.88
C SER A 109 0.14 15.68 -13.70
N ARG A 110 0.76 16.68 -13.07
CA ARG A 110 1.20 17.92 -13.71
C ARG A 110 2.33 17.69 -14.71
N VAL A 111 3.15 16.66 -14.47
CA VAL A 111 4.31 16.35 -15.31
C VAL A 111 4.02 15.25 -16.32
N LEU A 112 3.15 14.28 -16.00
CA LEU A 112 2.71 13.23 -16.91
C LEU A 112 1.59 13.72 -17.85
N THR A 113 1.98 14.53 -18.83
CA THR A 113 1.10 15.04 -19.90
C THR A 113 0.92 14.01 -21.03
N PRO A 114 -0.09 14.16 -21.91
CA PRO A 114 -0.24 13.32 -23.10
C PRO A 114 1.05 13.20 -23.92
N GLY A 115 1.36 11.98 -24.37
CA GLY A 115 2.59 11.61 -25.09
C GLY A 115 3.77 11.20 -24.20
N LYS A 116 3.69 11.42 -22.88
CA LYS A 116 4.73 11.04 -21.91
C LYS A 116 4.46 9.66 -21.30
N ALA A 117 5.48 9.11 -20.65
CA ALA A 117 5.39 7.85 -19.94
C ALA A 117 6.02 7.96 -18.55
N ALA A 118 5.63 7.05 -17.65
CA ALA A 118 6.22 6.97 -16.32
C ALA A 118 6.58 5.54 -15.93
N LEU A 119 7.70 5.42 -15.22
CA LEU A 119 8.10 4.24 -14.48
C LEU A 119 7.57 4.37 -13.05
N VAL A 120 6.75 3.44 -12.60
CA VAL A 120 6.28 3.36 -11.21
C VAL A 120 6.98 2.17 -10.57
N ALA A 121 7.60 2.35 -9.40
CA ALA A 121 8.33 1.30 -8.72
C ALA A 121 8.12 1.33 -7.21
N HIS A 122 7.95 0.15 -6.61
CA HIS A 122 8.09 -0.05 -5.17
C HIS A 122 9.50 -0.54 -4.91
N VAL A 123 10.28 0.29 -4.21
CA VAL A 123 11.69 0.04 -3.96
C VAL A 123 12.04 0.16 -2.49
N ASP A 124 13.13 -0.47 -2.09
CA ASP A 124 13.84 -0.15 -0.86
C ASP A 124 15.22 0.41 -1.20
N GLU A 125 15.38 1.73 -1.00
CA GLU A 125 16.63 2.44 -1.24
C GLU A 125 17.19 3.00 0.07
N TYR A 126 18.49 2.85 0.29
CA TYR A 126 19.18 3.43 1.46
C TYR A 126 19.61 4.88 1.22
N TRP A 127 20.10 5.16 0.02
CA TRP A 127 20.45 6.49 -0.49
C TRP A 127 19.62 6.78 -1.75
N THR A 128 19.50 8.05 -2.16
CA THR A 128 18.75 8.40 -3.38
C THR A 128 19.66 8.54 -4.61
N THR A 129 20.96 8.76 -4.39
CA THR A 129 21.91 9.18 -5.41
C THR A 129 22.00 8.26 -6.62
N PRO A 130 22.10 6.91 -6.51
CA PRO A 130 22.24 6.05 -7.68
C PRO A 130 21.01 6.04 -8.56
N LEU A 131 19.81 6.05 -7.96
CA LEU A 131 18.58 6.17 -8.72
C LEU A 131 18.52 7.52 -9.45
N ASP A 132 18.80 8.62 -8.76
CA ASP A 132 18.81 9.96 -9.39
C ASP A 132 19.83 10.05 -10.52
N THR A 133 21.05 9.54 -10.28
CA THR A 133 22.15 9.53 -11.25
C THR A 133 21.82 8.69 -12.47
N ALA A 134 21.10 7.57 -12.30
CA ALA A 134 20.69 6.71 -13.39
C ALA A 134 19.53 7.30 -14.21
N MET A 135 18.60 8.02 -13.56
CA MET A 135 17.41 8.59 -14.23
C MET A 135 17.67 9.94 -14.89
N GLN A 136 18.58 10.76 -14.35
CA GLN A 136 18.92 12.08 -14.88
C GLN A 136 19.35 12.08 -16.36
N PRO A 137 20.31 11.25 -16.83
CA PRO A 137 20.72 11.25 -18.24
C PRO A 137 19.62 10.75 -19.19
N LEU A 138 18.59 10.09 -18.65
CA LEU A 138 17.44 9.61 -19.40
C LEU A 138 16.31 10.65 -19.50
N GLY A 139 16.50 11.84 -18.91
CA GLY A 139 15.46 12.88 -18.84
C GLY A 139 14.35 12.57 -17.84
N GLY A 140 14.60 11.65 -16.89
CA GLY A 140 13.61 11.24 -15.91
C GLY A 140 13.42 12.27 -14.80
N THR A 141 12.17 12.68 -14.56
CA THR A 141 11.79 13.48 -13.38
C THR A 141 11.33 12.56 -12.27
N VAL A 142 12.08 12.50 -11.17
CA VAL A 142 11.86 11.53 -10.09
C VAL A 142 11.02 12.11 -8.95
N PHE A 143 9.89 11.44 -8.67
CA PHE A 143 9.03 11.68 -7.52
C PHE A 143 9.17 10.51 -6.55
N ARG A 144 9.23 10.82 -5.24
CA ARG A 144 9.34 9.80 -4.18
C ARG A 144 8.33 10.05 -3.08
N LYS A 145 7.76 8.97 -2.56
CA LYS A 145 6.96 8.99 -1.34
C LYS A 145 7.37 7.83 -0.43
N VAL A 146 7.63 8.14 0.83
CA VAL A 146 7.83 7.10 1.85
C VAL A 146 6.51 6.41 2.07
N ARG A 147 6.52 5.08 2.07
CA ARG A 147 5.30 4.32 2.37
C ARG A 147 4.99 4.50 3.86
N SER A 148 3.90 5.20 4.15
CA SER A 148 3.47 5.44 5.52
C SER A 148 2.68 4.24 6.06
N GLU A 149 2.87 3.91 7.33
CA GLU A 149 2.15 2.86 8.07
C GLU A 149 0.77 3.34 8.56
N VAL A 150 0.05 4.16 7.79
CA VAL A 150 -1.22 4.79 8.22
C VAL A 150 -2.33 3.75 8.42
N VAL A 151 -2.28 2.62 7.70
CA VAL A 151 -3.34 1.60 7.72
C VAL A 151 -3.58 1.04 9.10
N ASP A 152 -2.51 0.76 9.84
CA ASP A 152 -2.60 0.08 11.12
C ASP A 152 -3.25 0.97 12.19
N GLU A 153 -3.04 2.29 12.11
CA GLU A 153 -3.65 3.24 13.05
C GLU A 153 -5.14 3.44 12.77
N GLN A 154 -5.54 3.48 11.49
CA GLN A 154 -6.95 3.59 11.12
C GLN A 154 -7.73 2.32 11.48
N ILE A 155 -7.18 1.13 11.22
CA ILE A 155 -7.82 -0.14 11.58
C ILE A 155 -8.08 -0.19 13.08
N ASP A 156 -7.10 0.18 13.90
CA ASP A 156 -7.28 0.16 15.36
C ASP A 156 -8.26 1.23 15.83
N ARG A 157 -8.25 2.42 15.24
CA ARG A 157 -9.24 3.47 15.53
C ARG A 157 -10.65 2.96 15.26
N ASP A 158 -10.89 2.41 14.07
CA ASP A 158 -12.17 1.87 13.64
C ASP A 158 -12.68 0.75 14.57
N ILE A 159 -11.76 -0.15 15.00
CA ILE A 159 -12.09 -1.22 15.95
C ILE A 159 -12.47 -0.61 17.31
N ARG A 160 -11.68 0.32 17.84
CA ARG A 160 -11.93 0.97 19.13
C ARG A 160 -13.24 1.76 19.15
N GLU A 161 -13.51 2.52 18.10
CA GLU A 161 -14.76 3.29 17.97
C GLU A 161 -15.99 2.35 17.96
N THR A 162 -15.91 1.24 17.22
CA THR A 162 -17.00 0.25 17.17
C THR A 162 -17.15 -0.49 18.50
N GLN A 163 -16.05 -0.76 19.21
CA GLN A 163 -16.08 -1.32 20.57
C GLN A 163 -16.75 -0.37 21.57
N ALA A 164 -16.43 0.92 21.52
CA ALA A 164 -17.05 1.92 22.39
C ALA A 164 -18.56 2.05 22.12
N GLU A 165 -18.98 1.99 20.85
CA GLU A 165 -20.41 1.93 20.47
C GLU A 165 -21.10 0.70 21.08
N LEU A 166 -20.47 -0.48 20.99
CA LEU A 166 -21.02 -1.70 21.57
C LEU A 166 -21.14 -1.63 23.09
N GLN A 167 -20.15 -1.05 23.78
CA GLN A 167 -20.20 -0.84 25.23
C GLN A 167 -21.32 0.13 25.64
N ALA A 168 -21.47 1.25 24.94
CA ALA A 168 -22.55 2.20 25.20
C ALA A 168 -23.95 1.56 25.00
N LEU A 169 -24.11 0.72 23.98
CA LEU A 169 -25.35 -0.02 23.75
C LEU A 169 -25.61 -1.07 24.84
N GLN A 170 -24.58 -1.70 25.39
CA GLN A 170 -24.71 -2.62 26.52
C GLN A 170 -25.21 -1.87 27.77
N GLU A 171 -24.64 -0.71 28.07
CA GLU A 171 -25.09 0.13 29.19
C GLU A 171 -26.55 0.60 28.99
N GLU A 172 -26.92 0.98 27.76
CA GLU A 172 -28.30 1.32 27.40
C GLU A 172 -29.24 0.12 27.61
N TYR A 173 -28.82 -1.09 27.23
CA TYR A 173 -29.58 -2.33 27.40
C TYR A 173 -29.82 -2.67 28.88
N ASP A 174 -28.81 -2.46 29.72
CA ASP A 174 -28.88 -2.72 31.16
C ASP A 174 -29.82 -1.74 31.87
N ALA A 175 -29.83 -0.47 31.44
CA ALA A 175 -30.69 0.58 31.99
C ALA A 175 -32.12 0.63 31.38
N ALA A 176 -32.35 0.00 30.22
CA ALA A 176 -33.60 0.11 29.48
C ALA A 176 -34.77 -0.70 30.06
N ALA A 177 -35.99 -0.18 29.87
CA ALA A 177 -37.23 -0.92 30.13
C ALA A 177 -37.39 -2.11 29.17
N ALA A 178 -38.10 -3.16 29.60
CA ALA A 178 -38.25 -4.43 28.85
C ALA A 178 -38.72 -4.25 27.40
N GLU A 179 -39.56 -3.25 27.14
CA GLU A 179 -40.10 -2.94 25.81
C GLU A 179 -39.05 -2.38 24.82
N GLN A 180 -37.98 -1.76 25.32
CA GLN A 180 -36.90 -1.20 24.50
C GLN A 180 -35.71 -2.14 24.33
N LYS A 181 -35.55 -3.12 25.24
CA LYS A 181 -34.45 -4.09 25.22
C LYS A 181 -34.32 -4.84 23.88
N ALA A 182 -35.44 -5.23 23.26
CA ALA A 182 -35.42 -5.92 21.97
C ALA A 182 -34.80 -5.07 20.84
N LYS A 183 -35.03 -3.75 20.84
CA LYS A 183 -34.45 -2.84 19.84
C LYS A 183 -32.96 -2.59 20.09
N ILE A 184 -32.56 -2.45 21.35
CA ILE A 184 -31.17 -2.25 21.73
C ILE A 184 -30.35 -3.52 21.44
N GLN A 185 -30.90 -4.70 21.76
CA GLN A 185 -30.30 -5.99 21.43
C GLN A 185 -30.06 -6.13 19.92
N ALA A 186 -31.03 -5.77 19.08
CA ALA A 186 -30.83 -5.79 17.62
C ALA A 186 -29.72 -4.84 17.16
N LYS A 187 -29.55 -3.66 17.78
CA LYS A 187 -28.43 -2.74 17.50
C LYS A 187 -27.10 -3.33 17.95
N MET A 188 -27.06 -3.98 19.12
CA MET A 188 -25.86 -4.65 19.62
C MET A 188 -25.44 -5.79 18.70
N ASP A 189 -26.36 -6.63 18.24
CA ASP A 189 -26.07 -7.73 17.30
C ASP A 189 -25.53 -7.21 15.95
N ALA A 190 -26.13 -6.13 15.43
CA ALA A 190 -25.63 -5.47 14.23
C ALA A 190 -24.23 -4.88 14.44
N THR A 191 -23.97 -4.25 15.59
CA THR A 191 -22.67 -3.67 15.95
C THR A 191 -21.61 -4.74 16.16
N ARG A 192 -21.97 -5.86 16.79
CA ARG A 192 -21.15 -7.06 16.95
C ARG A 192 -20.75 -7.65 15.60
N THR A 193 -21.68 -7.70 14.64
CA THR A 193 -21.40 -8.14 13.26
C THR A 193 -20.45 -7.17 12.52
N LYS A 194 -20.65 -5.85 12.66
CA LYS A 194 -19.73 -4.84 12.11
C LYS A 194 -18.32 -4.99 12.71
N LEU A 195 -18.23 -5.18 14.03
CA LEU A 195 -16.98 -5.37 14.73
C LEU A 195 -16.26 -6.64 14.24
N GLN A 196 -16.97 -7.77 14.12
CA GLN A 196 -16.42 -9.00 13.57
C GLN A 196 -15.89 -8.80 12.14
N THR A 197 -16.66 -8.10 11.29
CA THR A 197 -16.24 -7.80 9.91
C THR A 197 -14.94 -6.98 9.86
N LYS A 198 -14.80 -5.98 10.75
CA LYS A 198 -13.59 -5.16 10.84
C LYS A 198 -12.37 -5.99 11.31
N ILE A 199 -12.58 -6.92 12.23
CA ILE A 199 -11.52 -7.82 12.72
C ILE A 199 -11.11 -8.81 11.64
N ASP A 200 -12.06 -9.39 10.91
CA ASP A 200 -11.75 -10.31 9.82
C ASP A 200 -10.97 -9.59 8.70
N ALA A 201 -11.34 -8.34 8.41
CA ALA A 201 -10.57 -7.49 7.51
C ALA A 201 -9.15 -7.20 8.05
N ALA A 202 -8.99 -6.93 9.34
CA ALA A 202 -7.69 -6.72 9.97
C ALA A 202 -6.82 -7.99 9.97
N ASN A 203 -7.41 -9.16 10.24
CA ASN A 203 -6.74 -10.47 10.14
C ASN A 203 -6.27 -10.75 8.71
N LYS A 204 -7.13 -10.47 7.73
CA LYS A 204 -6.77 -10.59 6.31
C LYS A 204 -5.61 -9.66 5.94
N TRP A 205 -5.70 -8.38 6.34
CA TRP A 205 -4.63 -7.41 6.15
C TRP A 205 -3.31 -7.89 6.75
N MET A 206 -3.34 -8.47 7.96
CA MET A 206 -2.16 -9.03 8.60
C MET A 206 -1.55 -10.19 7.84
N LYS A 207 -2.38 -11.10 7.32
CA LYS A 207 -1.92 -12.21 6.49
C LYS A 207 -1.28 -11.71 5.19
N ASP A 208 -1.90 -10.74 4.54
CA ASP A 208 -1.38 -10.14 3.31
C ASP A 208 -0.04 -9.41 3.59
N ALA A 209 0.05 -8.71 4.72
CA ALA A 209 1.28 -8.05 5.15
C ALA A 209 2.41 -9.05 5.45
N GLU A 210 2.11 -10.19 6.07
CA GLU A 210 3.06 -11.27 6.33
C GLU A 210 3.61 -11.87 5.02
N GLN A 211 2.73 -12.22 4.08
CA GLN A 211 3.12 -12.74 2.77
C GLN A 211 3.99 -11.74 1.98
N GLN A 212 3.69 -10.45 2.08
CA GLN A 212 4.51 -9.41 1.46
C GLN A 212 5.89 -9.32 2.08
N ALA A 213 5.97 -9.32 3.41
CA ALA A 213 7.24 -9.26 4.10
C ALA A 213 8.10 -10.50 3.82
N GLU A 214 7.52 -11.70 3.80
CA GLU A 214 8.21 -12.92 3.38
C GLU A 214 8.79 -12.79 1.96
N SER A 215 7.97 -12.31 1.02
CA SER A 215 8.38 -12.11 -0.37
C SER A 215 9.50 -11.08 -0.49
N LYS A 216 9.43 -9.96 0.24
CA LYS A 216 10.47 -8.92 0.26
C LYS A 216 11.76 -9.44 0.88
N VAL A 217 11.66 -10.16 1.99
CA VAL A 217 12.82 -10.81 2.62
C VAL A 217 13.46 -11.82 1.67
N ALA A 218 12.67 -12.56 0.89
CA ALA A 218 13.21 -13.46 -0.13
C ALA A 218 13.98 -12.71 -1.22
N VAL A 219 13.44 -11.61 -1.75
CA VAL A 219 14.13 -10.74 -2.73
C VAL A 219 15.45 -10.20 -2.17
N LEU A 220 15.41 -9.68 -0.95
CA LEU A 220 16.59 -9.16 -0.26
C LEU A 220 17.65 -10.25 -0.03
N LYS A 221 17.24 -11.43 0.43
CA LYS A 221 18.15 -12.57 0.63
C LYS A 221 18.76 -13.06 -0.68
N ASP A 222 18.01 -13.03 -1.78
CA ASP A 222 18.56 -13.40 -3.09
C ASP A 222 19.59 -12.38 -3.56
N GLN A 223 19.27 -11.09 -3.44
CA GLN A 223 20.17 -9.98 -3.75
C GLN A 223 21.47 -10.04 -2.92
N ALA A 224 21.38 -10.45 -1.64
CA ALA A 224 22.54 -10.61 -0.77
C ALA A 224 23.55 -11.67 -1.25
N LYS A 225 23.14 -12.65 -2.08
CA LYS A 225 24.04 -13.71 -2.58
C LYS A 225 25.16 -13.16 -3.47
N ALA A 226 24.87 -12.11 -4.24
CA ALA A 226 25.81 -11.48 -5.16
C ALA A 226 26.38 -10.15 -4.64
N ALA A 227 25.98 -9.73 -3.43
CA ALA A 227 26.34 -8.44 -2.85
C ALA A 227 27.73 -8.45 -2.16
N SER A 228 28.37 -7.28 -2.08
CA SER A 228 29.56 -7.07 -1.25
C SER A 228 29.24 -7.15 0.25
N ASP A 229 30.24 -7.31 1.12
CA ASP A 229 30.03 -7.44 2.57
C ASP A 229 29.32 -6.21 3.18
N LYS A 230 29.65 -5.01 2.70
CA LYS A 230 28.98 -3.77 3.11
C LYS A 230 27.50 -3.78 2.71
N GLN A 231 27.18 -4.24 1.50
CA GLN A 231 25.81 -4.33 1.01
C GLN A 231 25.03 -5.43 1.74
N LYS A 232 25.66 -6.57 2.05
CA LYS A 232 25.04 -7.64 2.85
C LYS A 232 24.63 -7.14 4.24
N ALA A 233 25.50 -6.41 4.93
CA ALA A 233 25.17 -5.82 6.22
C ALA A 233 23.98 -4.84 6.13
N GLN A 234 23.89 -4.08 5.03
CA GLN A 234 22.76 -3.19 4.78
C GLN A 234 21.46 -3.97 4.50
N ILE A 235 21.53 -5.04 3.72
CA ILE A 235 20.41 -5.92 3.42
C ILE A 235 19.91 -6.62 4.70
N GLU A 236 20.81 -7.11 5.55
CA GLU A 236 20.45 -7.70 6.84
C GLU A 236 19.71 -6.71 7.73
N LYS A 237 20.15 -5.44 7.74
CA LYS A 237 19.42 -4.38 8.44
C LYS A 237 18.00 -4.19 7.90
N GLN A 238 17.82 -4.17 6.58
CA GLN A 238 16.49 -4.07 5.95
C GLN A 238 15.60 -5.26 6.31
N VAL A 239 16.14 -6.49 6.26
CA VAL A 239 15.42 -7.71 6.65
C VAL A 239 14.97 -7.63 8.11
N ASN A 240 15.84 -7.19 9.01
CA ASN A 240 15.52 -7.05 10.43
C ASN A 240 14.44 -5.98 10.66
N GLU A 241 14.50 -4.85 9.96
CA GLU A 241 13.47 -3.81 10.02
C GLU A 241 12.09 -4.32 9.56
N ILE A 242 12.03 -5.07 8.45
CA ILE A 242 10.79 -5.68 7.95
C ILE A 242 10.20 -6.65 9.00
N GLN A 243 11.03 -7.52 9.57
CA GLN A 243 10.59 -8.49 10.58
C GLN A 243 10.14 -7.81 11.88
N ALA A 244 10.85 -6.78 12.33
CA ALA A 244 10.48 -6.00 13.52
C ALA A 244 9.13 -5.29 13.34
N ASN A 245 8.89 -4.71 12.17
CA ASN A 245 7.61 -4.06 11.85
C ASN A 245 6.46 -5.08 11.81
N LEU A 246 6.66 -6.24 11.19
CA LEU A 246 5.66 -7.33 11.24
C LEU A 246 5.34 -7.75 12.67
N ALA A 247 6.36 -7.98 13.51
CA ALA A 247 6.16 -8.41 14.89
C ALA A 247 5.36 -7.36 15.68
N LYS A 248 5.66 -6.07 15.49
CA LYS A 248 4.91 -4.97 16.09
C LYS A 248 3.44 -4.96 15.65
N ARG A 249 3.16 -5.20 14.37
CA ARG A 249 1.78 -5.27 13.85
C ARG A 249 1.02 -6.47 14.38
N GLN A 250 1.65 -7.65 14.44
CA GLN A 250 1.06 -8.86 15.01
C GLN A 250 0.68 -8.65 16.49
N GLU A 251 1.54 -7.99 17.26
CA GLU A 251 1.26 -7.68 18.66
C GLU A 251 0.08 -6.71 18.81
N LYS A 252 0.06 -5.65 18.01
CA LYS A 252 -1.04 -4.67 18.01
C LYS A 252 -2.39 -5.31 17.67
N LEU A 253 -2.42 -6.17 16.66
CA LEU A 253 -3.63 -6.90 16.29
C LEU A 253 -4.09 -7.88 17.38
N LYS A 254 -3.15 -8.60 18.03
CA LYS A 254 -3.49 -9.47 19.16
C LYS A 254 -4.15 -8.70 20.30
N GLN A 255 -3.65 -7.50 20.61
CA GLN A 255 -4.23 -6.63 21.63
C GLN A 255 -5.66 -6.20 21.22
N SER A 256 -5.84 -5.73 19.99
CA SER A 256 -7.16 -5.37 19.46
C SER A 256 -8.13 -6.55 19.50
N ALA A 257 -7.71 -7.76 19.10
CA ALA A 257 -8.53 -8.97 19.13
C ALA A 257 -8.88 -9.46 20.54
N ALA A 258 -7.97 -9.31 21.52
CA ALA A 258 -8.22 -9.65 22.91
C ALA A 258 -9.34 -8.78 23.50
N SER A 259 -9.28 -7.47 23.29
CA SER A 259 -10.32 -6.53 23.74
C SER A 259 -11.69 -6.81 23.11
N VAL A 260 -11.73 -7.34 21.88
CA VAL A 260 -12.99 -7.77 21.26
C VAL A 260 -13.55 -8.99 21.96
N ARG A 261 -12.75 -10.03 22.20
CA ARG A 261 -13.24 -11.26 22.83
C ARG A 261 -13.89 -10.95 24.17
N GLU A 262 -13.30 -10.05 24.96
CA GLU A 262 -13.89 -9.57 26.22
C GLU A 262 -15.24 -8.87 26.00
N ALA A 263 -15.35 -7.98 25.00
CA ALA A 263 -16.60 -7.29 24.66
C ALA A 263 -17.68 -8.22 24.05
N LEU A 264 -17.31 -9.40 23.56
CA LEU A 264 -18.24 -10.39 23.00
C LEU A 264 -18.74 -11.41 24.04
N THR A 265 -18.05 -11.54 25.17
CA THR A 265 -18.42 -12.45 26.27
C THR A 265 -19.40 -11.84 27.27
N VAL A 266 -19.65 -10.54 27.18
CA VAL A 266 -20.70 -9.79 27.89
C VAL A 266 -21.95 -9.72 27.02
#